data_AF-A0A0V1M757-F1
#
_entry.id   AF-A0A0V1M757-F1
#
_cell.length_a   1.000
_cell.length_b   1.000
_cell.length_c   1.000
_cell.angle_alpha   90.00
_cell.angle_beta   90.00
_cell.angle_gamma   90.00
#
_symmetry.space_group_name_H-M   'P 1'
#
loop_
_entity.id
_entity.type
_entity.pdbx_description
1 polymer ?
#
loop_
_entity_poly.entity_id
_entity_poly.type
_entity_poly.pdbx_seq_one_letter_code
_entity_poly.pdbx_strand_id
1 'polypeptide(L)'
;MKQSLNILLQSCLLVWLLQLLFNNLIVDHTADAFTTPDSEVKNRSIIDNVINILFSGFSRWDSQHFLHIAIKGYTFENNVAFFPLLPIFTRLINRLIVLLFPLVNISDYFLSILSSVLVVNVAFVITGYILYLLTKEIFDDLRICRLCVLLYSVSPATIFLHSIYSESLYSLFTFAGLYYLIRKKRNVFISAICFAFASLARSNSLMNILFLFYFSFENVFANILSSHFWVGNVKPFPMTISWKKLFSFILHSAIVLAPIALYQLYIFATFCQNCPLAAAERPAYLLDYAKQRGYTYKCELDNLQWCKKPLPVSYSAVQSYYWDVGFLRYYQWRKIPCFILIIPVLILLYKSMYCNAQHFAFYKKVKWIFSIHIVCLSIFGLLFFNVEILTRMLFSASPFLYWQAALIMADNFSKVSSRKRMHFYGTFIVDDLCQLWKASNFRGRLLLLYFLTYNIIGIILHCNFYPWT
;
A
#
# COMPACT_ATOMS: atom_id res chain seq x y z
N MET A 1 9.59 21.33 -5.08
CA MET A 1 10.59 20.30 -4.77
C MET A 1 11.06 20.38 -3.32
N LYS A 2 11.96 21.30 -2.91
CA LYS A 2 12.44 21.41 -1.51
C LYS A 2 11.32 21.45 -0.47
N GLN A 3 10.30 22.26 -0.72
CA GLN A 3 9.11 22.34 0.15
C GLN A 3 8.32 21.04 0.23
N SER A 4 8.18 20.31 -0.88
CA SER A 4 7.46 19.04 -0.89
C SER A 4 8.20 17.99 -0.06
N LEU A 5 9.54 18.01 -0.06
CA LEU A 5 10.33 17.17 0.83
C LEU A 5 10.14 17.58 2.31
N ASN A 6 10.12 18.87 2.61
CA ASN A 6 9.85 19.36 3.96
C ASN A 6 8.47 18.90 4.47
N ILE A 7 7.42 19.00 3.63
CA ILE A 7 6.07 18.53 3.96
C ILE A 7 6.09 17.04 4.33
N LEU A 8 6.78 16.21 3.54
CA LEU A 8 6.88 14.76 3.80
C LEU A 8 7.60 14.46 5.12
N LEU A 9 8.73 15.11 5.38
CA LEU A 9 9.48 14.92 6.62
C LEU A 9 8.69 15.39 7.85
N GLN A 10 8.02 16.54 7.74
CA GLN A 10 7.15 17.06 8.80
C GLN A 10 5.96 16.14 9.05
N SER A 11 5.38 15.54 8.01
CA SER A 11 4.34 14.54 8.13
C SER A 11 4.82 13.32 8.92
N CYS A 12 6.02 12.80 8.64
CA CYS A 12 6.58 11.68 9.40
C CYS A 12 6.71 12.04 10.89
N LEU A 13 7.31 13.20 11.20
CA LEU A 13 7.49 13.64 12.58
C LEU A 13 6.16 13.85 13.30
N LEU A 14 5.16 14.41 12.60
CA LEU A 14 3.82 14.60 13.16
C LEU A 14 3.16 13.26 13.47
N VAL A 15 3.22 12.29 12.55
CA VAL A 15 2.67 10.96 12.80
C VAL A 15 3.40 10.29 13.96
N TRP A 16 4.73 10.34 14.03
CA TRP A 16 5.50 9.78 15.14
C TRP A 16 5.11 10.42 16.48
N LEU A 17 4.94 11.73 16.52
CA LEU A 17 4.50 12.46 17.71
C LEU A 17 3.09 12.03 18.15
N LEU A 18 2.13 11.99 17.22
CA LEU A 18 0.74 11.62 17.52
C LEU A 18 0.65 10.16 17.98
N GLN A 19 1.36 9.27 17.30
CA GLN A 19 1.50 7.86 17.66
C GLN A 19 2.03 7.72 19.09
N LEU A 20 3.18 8.35 19.39
CA LEU A 20 3.79 8.38 20.72
C LEU A 20 2.82 8.91 21.77
N LEU A 21 2.12 10.01 21.49
CA LEU A 21 1.18 10.63 22.41
C LEU A 21 -0.01 9.70 22.69
N PHE A 22 -0.69 9.18 21.68
CA PHE A 22 -1.89 8.38 21.87
C PHE A 22 -1.61 6.99 22.41
N ASN A 23 -0.52 6.33 22.02
CA ASN A 23 -0.13 5.01 22.53
C ASN A 23 0.24 5.03 24.02
N ASN A 24 0.60 6.19 24.58
CA ASN A 24 0.89 6.33 26.02
C ASN A 24 -0.29 6.90 26.82
N LEU A 25 -1.26 7.56 26.17
CA LEU A 25 -2.41 8.17 26.84
C LEU A 25 -3.66 7.28 26.84
N ILE A 26 -3.82 6.41 25.84
CA ILE A 26 -5.01 5.59 25.66
C ILE A 26 -4.66 4.14 26.01
N VAL A 27 -5.59 3.45 26.66
CA VAL A 27 -5.43 2.04 27.01
C VAL A 27 -5.69 1.16 25.79
N ASP A 28 -4.81 0.19 25.57
CA ASP A 28 -4.94 -0.80 24.50
C ASP A 28 -6.26 -1.58 24.62
N HIS A 29 -6.97 -1.71 23.50
CA HIS A 29 -8.09 -2.63 23.38
C HIS A 29 -7.61 -4.08 23.38
N THR A 30 -8.33 -4.96 24.08
CA THR A 30 -8.04 -6.39 24.13
C THR A 30 -8.49 -7.06 22.83
N ALA A 31 -7.61 -7.10 21.83
CA ALA A 31 -7.85 -7.78 20.57
C ALA A 31 -7.27 -9.21 20.58
N ASP A 32 -8.00 -10.16 20.00
CA ASP A 32 -7.50 -11.53 19.73
C ASP A 32 -6.67 -11.57 18.44
N ALA A 33 -5.77 -10.60 18.29
CA ALA A 33 -4.88 -10.49 17.14
C ALA A 33 -3.62 -11.34 17.34
N PHE A 34 -2.98 -11.71 16.23
CA PHE A 34 -1.69 -12.38 16.26
C PHE A 34 -0.65 -11.50 16.98
N THR A 35 0.06 -12.06 17.94
CA THR A 35 1.21 -11.44 18.60
C THR A 35 2.43 -12.33 18.44
N THR A 36 3.60 -11.74 18.18
CA THR A 36 4.81 -12.57 18.12
C THR A 36 5.17 -13.07 19.53
N PRO A 37 5.53 -14.36 19.71
CA PRO A 37 5.88 -14.90 21.03
C PRO A 37 7.03 -14.17 21.73
N ASP A 38 7.93 -13.53 20.97
CA ASP A 38 9.08 -12.79 21.49
C ASP A 38 8.75 -11.34 21.92
N SER A 39 7.48 -10.92 21.86
CA SER A 39 7.08 -9.55 22.24
C SER A 39 7.27 -9.24 23.73
N GLU A 40 7.29 -10.26 24.59
CA GLU A 40 7.50 -10.16 26.04
C GLU A 40 8.95 -10.50 26.42
N VAL A 41 9.89 -9.69 25.96
CA VAL A 41 11.31 -9.80 26.38
C VAL A 41 11.42 -9.54 27.89
N LYS A 42 11.78 -10.57 28.67
CA LYS A 42 11.88 -10.52 30.14
C LYS A 42 12.93 -9.52 30.66
N ASN A 43 14.05 -9.37 29.96
CA ASN A 43 15.15 -8.47 30.33
C ASN A 43 15.37 -7.43 29.23
N ARG A 44 14.65 -6.31 29.30
CA ARG A 44 14.77 -5.21 28.32
C ARG A 44 15.97 -4.33 28.64
N SER A 45 16.79 -4.01 27.63
CA SER A 45 17.81 -2.98 27.75
C SER A 45 17.19 -1.57 27.86
N ILE A 46 17.98 -0.57 28.25
CA ILE A 46 17.52 0.83 28.25
C ILE A 46 17.08 1.25 26.83
N ILE A 47 17.81 0.79 25.81
CA ILE A 47 17.52 1.09 24.41
C ILE A 47 16.22 0.41 23.96
N ASP A 48 16.01 -0.85 24.38
CA ASP A 48 14.75 -1.56 24.14
C ASP A 48 13.55 -0.77 24.71
N ASN A 49 13.67 -0.24 25.92
CA ASN A 49 12.63 0.58 26.54
C ASN A 49 12.38 1.89 25.78
N VAL A 50 13.45 2.56 25.32
CA VAL A 50 13.33 3.77 24.48
C VAL A 50 12.61 3.46 23.17
N ILE A 51 13.00 2.39 22.46
CA ILE A 51 12.34 1.95 21.22
C ILE A 51 10.88 1.60 21.49
N ASN A 52 10.59 0.92 22.59
CA ASN A 52 9.24 0.57 22.99
C ASN A 52 8.37 1.82 23.19
N ILE A 53 8.84 2.81 23.94
CA ILE A 53 8.10 4.05 24.17
C ILE A 53 7.85 4.79 22.85
N LEU A 54 8.88 4.90 22.00
CA LEU A 54 8.81 5.67 20.76
C LEU A 54 7.95 5.03 19.67
N PHE A 55 8.01 3.69 19.52
CA PHE A 55 7.53 3.04 18.29
C PHE A 55 6.60 1.84 18.51
N SER A 56 6.28 1.45 19.75
CA SER A 56 5.45 0.25 20.00
C SER A 56 4.06 0.30 19.34
N GLY A 57 3.38 1.45 19.32
CA GLY A 57 2.08 1.56 18.62
C GLY A 57 2.14 1.37 17.09
N PHE A 58 3.32 1.38 16.45
CA PHE A 58 3.45 0.96 15.04
C PHE A 58 3.51 -0.57 14.88
N SER A 59 3.69 -1.31 15.98
CA SER A 59 3.78 -2.77 16.00
C SER A 59 2.42 -3.46 16.17
N ARG A 60 1.30 -2.73 16.17
CA ARG A 60 -0.04 -3.31 16.38
C ARG A 60 -0.58 -4.01 15.12
N TRP A 61 -1.56 -4.89 15.33
CA TRP A 61 -2.28 -5.61 14.27
C TRP A 61 -1.33 -6.42 13.36
N ASP A 62 -1.50 -6.31 12.04
CA ASP A 62 -0.77 -7.07 11.03
C ASP A 62 0.76 -6.88 11.10
N SER A 63 1.22 -5.77 11.71
CA SER A 63 2.65 -5.53 11.98
C SER A 63 3.33 -6.70 12.69
N GLN A 64 2.60 -7.40 13.57
CA GLN A 64 3.13 -8.54 14.31
C GLN A 64 3.53 -9.70 13.39
N HIS A 65 2.78 -9.94 12.30
CA HIS A 65 3.14 -10.95 11.32
C HIS A 65 4.44 -10.59 10.59
N PHE A 66 4.57 -9.33 10.15
CA PHE A 66 5.80 -8.87 9.47
C PHE A 66 7.03 -8.95 10.37
N LEU A 67 6.89 -8.57 11.64
CA LEU A 67 7.94 -8.69 12.65
C LEU A 67 8.31 -10.16 12.89
N HIS A 68 7.33 -11.04 13.06
CA HIS A 68 7.57 -12.46 13.25
C HIS A 68 8.31 -13.08 12.05
N ILE A 69 7.90 -12.77 10.82
CA ILE A 69 8.54 -13.26 9.60
C ILE A 69 9.97 -12.71 9.49
N ALA A 70 10.22 -11.46 9.91
CA ALA A 70 11.56 -10.89 9.92
C ALA A 70 12.50 -11.61 10.90
N ILE A 71 11.99 -12.03 12.07
CA ILE A 71 12.79 -12.64 13.13
C ILE A 71 12.95 -14.15 12.92
N LYS A 72 11.84 -14.87 12.68
CA LYS A 72 11.79 -16.34 12.64
C LYS A 72 11.53 -16.93 11.25
N GLY A 73 11.20 -16.10 10.26
CA GLY A 73 10.73 -16.57 8.96
C GLY A 73 9.29 -17.09 9.02
N TYR A 74 8.89 -17.82 7.98
CA TYR A 74 7.54 -18.37 7.88
C TYR A 74 7.42 -19.67 8.69
N THR A 75 6.79 -19.58 9.85
CA THR A 75 6.60 -20.66 10.83
C THR A 75 5.15 -21.16 10.86
N PHE A 76 4.19 -20.23 10.92
CA PHE A 76 2.76 -20.50 10.97
C PHE A 76 2.11 -20.26 9.61
N GLU A 77 1.06 -21.01 9.31
CA GLU A 77 0.34 -20.95 8.03
C GLU A 77 -0.29 -19.57 7.77
N ASN A 78 -0.87 -18.94 8.78
CA ASN A 78 -1.44 -17.59 8.66
C ASN A 78 -0.41 -16.53 8.22
N ASN A 79 0.87 -16.69 8.55
CA ASN A 79 1.93 -15.78 8.12
C ASN A 79 2.09 -15.72 6.59
N VAL A 80 1.66 -16.75 5.86
CA VAL A 80 1.76 -16.83 4.39
C VAL A 80 0.96 -15.73 3.67
N ALA A 81 -0.04 -15.14 4.32
CA ALA A 81 -0.75 -14.00 3.76
C ALA A 81 0.11 -12.72 3.66
N PHE A 82 1.20 -12.64 4.42
CA PHE A 82 2.05 -11.45 4.54
C PHE A 82 3.31 -11.63 3.72
N PHE A 83 3.42 -10.85 2.65
CA PHE A 83 4.42 -11.02 1.61
C PHE A 83 5.85 -10.60 2.07
N PRO A 84 6.91 -11.14 1.45
CA PRO A 84 8.24 -11.17 2.06
C PRO A 84 9.05 -9.88 1.95
N LEU A 85 8.64 -8.88 1.15
CA LEU A 85 9.49 -7.72 0.87
C LEU A 85 9.88 -6.94 2.13
N LEU A 86 8.90 -6.55 2.95
CA LEU A 86 9.16 -5.79 4.18
C LEU A 86 10.01 -6.61 5.17
N PRO A 87 9.72 -7.90 5.44
CA PRO A 87 10.59 -8.74 6.26
C PRO A 87 12.02 -8.92 5.73
N ILE A 88 12.20 -8.98 4.40
CA ILE A 88 13.54 -9.03 3.78
C ILE A 88 14.31 -7.75 4.06
N PHE A 89 13.71 -6.58 3.79
CA PHE A 89 14.36 -5.30 4.08
C PHE A 89 14.66 -5.13 5.57
N THR A 90 13.72 -5.51 6.43
CA THR A 90 13.90 -5.47 7.89
C THR A 90 15.12 -6.31 8.31
N ARG A 91 15.24 -7.55 7.82
CA ARG A 91 16.40 -8.41 8.10
C ARG A 91 17.72 -7.81 7.58
N LEU A 92 17.71 -7.22 6.39
CA LEU A 92 18.90 -6.58 5.82
C LEU A 92 19.36 -5.40 6.69
N ILE A 93 18.44 -4.55 7.12
CA ILE A 93 18.74 -3.41 7.97
C ILE A 93 19.15 -3.85 9.39
N ASN A 94 18.50 -4.87 9.97
CA ASN A 94 18.95 -5.45 11.25
C ASN A 94 20.41 -5.89 11.19
N ARG A 95 20.77 -6.67 10.14
CA ARG A 95 22.15 -7.13 9.94
C ARG A 95 23.13 -5.96 9.76
N LEU A 96 22.73 -4.92 9.02
CA LEU A 96 23.54 -3.72 8.83
C LEU A 96 23.75 -2.98 10.16
N ILE A 97 22.71 -2.81 10.97
CA ILE A 97 22.81 -2.14 12.28
C ILE A 97 23.73 -2.92 13.23
N VAL A 98 23.55 -4.24 13.32
CA VAL A 98 24.43 -5.10 14.17
C VAL A 98 25.88 -5.04 13.69
N LEU A 99 26.12 -4.99 12.38
CA LEU A 99 27.46 -4.86 11.80
C LEU A 99 28.09 -3.48 12.08
N LEU A 100 27.32 -2.40 12.00
CA LEU A 100 27.81 -1.04 12.24
C LEU A 100 27.94 -0.71 13.73
N PHE A 101 27.14 -1.33 14.59
CA PHE A 101 27.03 -1.03 16.02
C PHE A 101 27.07 -2.31 16.88
N PRO A 102 28.15 -3.11 16.84
CA PRO A 102 28.20 -4.43 17.48
C PRO A 102 28.15 -4.39 19.02
N LEU A 103 28.47 -3.25 19.62
CA LEU A 103 28.45 -3.06 21.08
C LEU A 103 27.06 -2.69 21.62
N VAL A 104 26.10 -2.41 20.74
CA VAL A 104 24.76 -1.96 21.14
C VAL A 104 23.87 -3.17 21.36
N ASN A 105 23.51 -3.41 22.63
CA ASN A 105 22.64 -4.53 23.00
C ASN A 105 21.16 -4.17 22.81
N ILE A 106 20.59 -4.58 21.68
CA ILE A 106 19.16 -4.45 21.34
C ILE A 106 18.63 -5.85 21.07
N SER A 107 17.48 -6.19 21.65
CA SER A 107 16.83 -7.47 21.33
C SER A 107 16.37 -7.51 19.87
N ASP A 108 16.33 -8.71 19.27
CA ASP A 108 15.91 -8.89 17.87
C ASP A 108 14.52 -8.31 17.56
N TYR A 109 13.61 -8.35 18.54
CA TYR A 109 12.26 -7.81 18.41
C TYR A 109 12.27 -6.28 18.28
N PHE A 110 12.90 -5.57 19.23
CA PHE A 110 12.96 -4.11 19.21
C PHE A 110 13.84 -3.58 18.06
N LEU A 111 14.90 -4.31 17.71
CA LEU A 111 15.70 -4.01 16.53
C LEU A 111 14.86 -4.11 15.25
N SER A 112 14.04 -5.14 15.13
CA SER A 112 13.13 -5.30 13.99
C SER A 112 12.06 -4.21 13.93
N ILE A 113 11.51 -3.75 15.07
CA ILE A 113 10.61 -2.59 15.12
C ILE A 113 11.31 -1.36 14.55
N LEU A 114 12.50 -1.03 15.07
CA LEU A 114 13.26 0.14 14.62
C LEU A 114 13.55 0.07 13.11
N SER A 115 14.08 -1.06 12.65
CA SER A 115 14.41 -1.26 11.23
C SER A 115 13.19 -1.18 10.33
N SER A 116 12.07 -1.81 10.70
CA SER A 116 10.84 -1.75 9.92
C SER A 116 10.27 -0.33 9.85
N VAL A 117 10.24 0.41 10.96
CA VAL A 117 9.80 1.81 10.98
C VAL A 117 10.68 2.65 10.06
N LEU A 118 12.00 2.49 10.12
CA LEU A 118 12.92 3.19 9.22
C LEU A 118 12.65 2.87 7.74
N VAL A 119 12.53 1.57 7.40
CA VAL A 119 12.26 1.12 6.03
C VAL A 119 10.96 1.73 5.49
N VAL A 120 9.88 1.63 6.26
CA VAL A 120 8.55 2.12 5.85
C VAL A 120 8.54 3.65 5.68
N ASN A 121 9.14 4.40 6.62
CA ASN A 121 9.14 5.85 6.58
C ASN A 121 10.07 6.41 5.48
N VAL A 122 11.21 5.76 5.22
CA VAL A 122 12.05 6.10 4.06
C VAL A 122 11.30 5.82 2.76
N ALA A 123 10.63 4.67 2.66
CA ALA A 123 9.80 4.35 1.50
C ALA A 123 8.67 5.36 1.29
N PHE A 124 8.01 5.81 2.36
CA PHE A 124 6.98 6.85 2.32
C PHE A 124 7.51 8.18 1.76
N VAL A 125 8.66 8.66 2.25
CA VAL A 125 9.26 9.92 1.77
C VAL A 125 9.65 9.81 0.29
N ILE A 126 10.27 8.70 -0.12
CA ILE A 126 10.62 8.48 -1.52
C ILE A 126 9.36 8.37 -2.39
N THR A 127 8.31 7.69 -1.92
CA THR A 127 7.02 7.60 -2.62
C THR A 127 6.41 8.97 -2.85
N GLY A 128 6.36 9.82 -1.82
CA GLY A 128 5.86 11.19 -1.96
C GLY A 128 6.67 12.04 -2.93
N TYR A 129 8.00 11.85 -2.96
CA TYR A 129 8.85 12.49 -3.95
C TYR A 129 8.59 12.00 -5.38
N ILE A 130 8.42 10.69 -5.58
CA ILE A 130 8.06 10.14 -6.88
C ILE A 130 6.66 10.59 -7.31
N LEU A 131 5.70 10.67 -6.38
CA LEU A 131 4.37 11.22 -6.64
C LEU A 131 4.47 12.66 -7.14
N TYR A 132 5.32 13.49 -6.56
CA TYR A 132 5.59 14.84 -7.05
C TYR A 132 6.12 14.83 -8.49
N LEU A 133 7.11 13.99 -8.79
CA LEU A 133 7.69 13.89 -10.13
C LEU A 133 6.67 13.39 -11.16
N LEU A 134 5.93 12.34 -10.82
CA LEU A 134 4.90 11.76 -11.67
C LEU A 134 3.77 12.77 -11.93
N THR A 135 3.34 13.51 -10.91
CA THR A 135 2.34 14.56 -11.06
C THR A 135 2.85 15.69 -11.94
N LYS A 136 4.14 16.06 -11.83
CA LYS A 136 4.76 17.07 -12.69
C LYS A 136 4.77 16.64 -14.15
N GLU A 137 5.12 15.39 -14.45
CA GLU A 137 5.11 14.86 -15.82
C GLU A 137 3.70 14.88 -16.46
N ILE A 138 2.64 14.70 -15.65
CA ILE A 138 1.26 14.64 -16.17
C ILE A 138 0.61 16.03 -16.27
N PHE A 139 0.77 16.88 -15.26
CA PHE A 139 0.02 18.13 -15.15
C PHE A 139 0.85 19.38 -15.46
N ASP A 140 2.17 19.30 -15.32
CA ASP A 140 3.11 20.43 -15.37
C ASP A 140 2.71 21.66 -14.51
N ASP A 141 1.87 21.45 -13.48
CA ASP A 141 1.46 22.48 -12.53
C ASP A 141 2.05 22.19 -11.15
N LEU A 142 2.99 23.04 -10.72
CA LEU A 142 3.67 22.93 -9.43
C LEU A 142 2.71 22.99 -8.23
N ARG A 143 1.55 23.66 -8.36
CA ARG A 143 0.54 23.75 -7.31
C ARG A 143 -0.14 22.41 -7.12
N ILE A 144 -0.55 21.76 -8.21
CA ILE A 144 -1.15 20.42 -8.17
C ILE A 144 -0.14 19.42 -7.61
N CYS A 145 1.14 19.52 -8.02
CA CYS A 145 2.21 18.67 -7.49
C CYS A 145 2.34 18.78 -5.96
N ARG A 146 2.39 20.01 -5.42
CA ARG A 146 2.48 20.23 -3.97
C ARG A 146 1.22 19.76 -3.24
N LEU A 147 0.06 20.02 -3.80
CA LEU A 147 -1.21 19.63 -3.21
C LEU A 147 -1.37 18.10 -3.15
N CYS A 148 -0.93 17.38 -4.19
CA CYS A 148 -0.90 15.92 -4.16
C CYS A 148 0.02 15.37 -3.07
N VAL A 149 1.20 15.98 -2.88
CA VAL A 149 2.12 15.60 -1.80
C VAL A 149 1.51 15.88 -0.43
N LEU A 150 0.88 17.05 -0.24
CA LEU A 150 0.20 17.39 1.02
C LEU A 150 -0.94 16.42 1.32
N LEU A 151 -1.77 16.09 0.33
CA LEU A 151 -2.88 15.14 0.48
C LEU A 151 -2.39 13.70 0.69
N TYR A 152 -1.26 13.31 0.10
CA TYR A 152 -0.60 12.03 0.39
C TYR A 152 -0.13 11.98 1.85
N SER A 153 0.46 13.07 2.35
CA SER A 153 0.90 13.18 3.74
C SER A 153 -0.21 12.99 4.76
N VAL A 154 -1.40 13.54 4.50
CA VAL A 154 -2.56 13.42 5.40
C VAL A 154 -3.65 12.49 4.87
N SER A 155 -3.27 11.50 4.07
CA SER A 155 -4.23 10.58 3.46
C SER A 155 -4.97 9.71 4.48
N PRO A 156 -6.14 9.15 4.11
CA PRO A 156 -6.80 8.10 4.88
C PRO A 156 -5.91 6.85 5.13
N ALA A 157 -4.92 6.60 4.27
CA ALA A 157 -4.02 5.46 4.42
C ALA A 157 -2.80 5.75 5.32
N THR A 158 -2.62 6.98 5.81
CA THR A 158 -1.36 7.44 6.41
C THR A 158 -0.86 6.54 7.54
N ILE A 159 -1.70 6.09 8.47
CA ILE A 159 -1.22 5.22 9.56
C ILE A 159 -0.61 3.91 9.03
N PHE A 160 -1.17 3.33 7.96
CA PHE A 160 -0.62 2.14 7.29
C PHE A 160 0.62 2.44 6.46
N LEU A 161 0.82 3.71 6.07
CA LEU A 161 2.02 4.16 5.40
C LEU A 161 3.19 4.46 6.37
N HIS A 162 2.94 4.48 7.69
CA HIS A 162 3.99 4.70 8.71
C HIS A 162 4.18 3.51 9.65
N SER A 163 3.15 2.70 9.88
CA SER A 163 3.20 1.47 10.66
C SER A 163 3.95 0.37 9.91
N ILE A 164 4.28 -0.74 10.60
CA ILE A 164 5.08 -1.85 10.06
C ILE A 164 4.24 -2.69 9.08
N TYR A 165 3.90 -2.06 7.95
CA TYR A 165 2.98 -2.53 6.92
C TYR A 165 3.67 -2.43 5.55
N SER A 166 3.27 -3.30 4.64
CA SER A 166 3.80 -3.38 3.27
C SER A 166 3.48 -2.17 2.38
N GLU A 167 2.53 -1.34 2.80
CA GLU A 167 1.81 -0.36 1.98
C GLU A 167 2.73 0.73 1.43
N SER A 168 3.70 1.20 2.20
CA SER A 168 4.68 2.20 1.73
C SER A 168 5.65 1.65 0.72
N LEU A 169 6.14 0.42 0.89
CA LEU A 169 6.99 -0.23 -0.11
C LEU A 169 6.20 -0.55 -1.38
N TYR A 170 4.97 -1.03 -1.23
CA TYR A 170 4.07 -1.26 -2.36
C TYR A 170 3.80 0.03 -3.16
N SER A 171 3.49 1.14 -2.47
CA SER A 171 3.27 2.45 -3.09
C SER A 171 4.53 2.96 -3.78
N LEU A 172 5.69 2.84 -3.13
CA LEU A 172 6.99 3.24 -3.67
C LEU A 172 7.25 2.59 -5.03
N PHE A 173 7.20 1.27 -5.07
CA PHE A 173 7.54 0.52 -6.26
C PHE A 173 6.46 0.62 -7.34
N THR A 174 5.18 0.72 -6.97
CA THR A 174 4.10 0.98 -7.92
C THR A 174 4.25 2.37 -8.56
N PHE A 175 4.47 3.43 -7.77
CA PHE A 175 4.57 4.79 -8.30
C PHE A 175 5.88 5.00 -9.07
N ALA A 176 6.97 4.36 -8.64
CA ALA A 176 8.22 4.33 -9.39
C ALA A 176 8.01 3.69 -10.77
N GLY A 177 7.37 2.52 -10.82
CA GLY A 177 7.07 1.84 -12.08
C GLY A 177 6.28 2.73 -13.04
N LEU A 178 5.20 3.34 -12.52
CA LEU A 178 4.38 4.30 -13.27
C LEU A 178 5.18 5.50 -13.78
N TYR A 179 6.08 6.06 -12.97
CA TYR A 179 6.95 7.17 -13.37
C TYR A 179 7.87 6.79 -14.53
N TYR A 180 8.52 5.62 -14.46
CA TYR A 180 9.37 5.12 -15.56
C TYR A 180 8.58 4.79 -16.83
N LEU A 181 7.30 4.47 -16.70
CA LEU A 181 6.41 4.17 -17.82
C LEU A 181 5.86 5.42 -18.54
N ILE A 182 5.69 6.53 -17.80
CA ILE A 182 5.03 7.76 -18.30
C ILE A 182 6.02 8.84 -18.73
N ARG A 183 7.17 8.96 -18.05
CA ARG A 183 8.15 10.01 -18.34
C ARG A 183 8.60 10.00 -19.81
N LYS A 184 9.04 11.16 -20.32
CA LYS A 184 9.48 11.32 -21.73
C LYS A 184 10.46 10.24 -22.22
N LYS A 185 11.47 9.89 -21.41
CA LYS A 185 12.38 8.76 -21.67
C LYS A 185 11.81 7.47 -21.05
N ARG A 186 10.73 6.95 -21.65
CA ARG A 186 10.02 5.74 -21.19
C ARG A 186 10.99 4.56 -21.10
N ASN A 187 10.94 3.84 -19.99
CA ASN A 187 11.69 2.59 -19.81
C ASN A 187 10.78 1.52 -19.19
N VAL A 188 10.26 0.65 -20.06
CA VAL A 188 9.31 -0.42 -19.69
C VAL A 188 9.98 -1.50 -18.85
N PHE A 189 11.28 -1.76 -19.10
CA PHE A 189 12.03 -2.76 -18.35
C PHE A 189 12.19 -2.36 -16.87
N ILE A 190 12.62 -1.12 -16.60
CA ILE A 190 12.69 -0.60 -15.23
C ILE A 190 11.29 -0.58 -14.60
N SER A 191 10.25 -0.20 -15.35
CA SER A 191 8.87 -0.25 -14.86
C SER A 191 8.47 -1.66 -14.43
N ALA A 192 8.79 -2.68 -15.22
CA ALA A 192 8.49 -4.07 -14.89
C ALA A 192 9.24 -4.56 -13.66
N ILE A 193 10.52 -4.19 -13.50
CA ILE A 193 11.30 -4.48 -12.29
C ILE A 193 10.65 -3.82 -11.06
N CYS A 194 10.26 -2.55 -11.15
CA CYS A 194 9.56 -1.88 -10.06
C CYS A 194 8.25 -2.61 -9.72
N PHE A 195 7.43 -2.97 -10.71
CA PHE A 195 6.20 -3.73 -10.46
C PHE A 195 6.45 -5.14 -9.90
N ALA A 196 7.58 -5.76 -10.22
CA ALA A 196 8.04 -7.03 -9.63
C ALA A 196 8.38 -6.87 -8.12
N PHE A 197 9.05 -5.79 -7.74
CA PHE A 197 9.23 -5.48 -6.31
C PHE A 197 7.90 -5.17 -5.63
N ALA A 198 6.99 -4.43 -6.27
CA ALA A 198 5.66 -4.21 -5.74
C ALA A 198 4.87 -5.52 -5.55
N SER A 199 5.09 -6.53 -6.41
CA SER A 199 4.45 -7.85 -6.30
C SER A 199 4.99 -8.69 -5.15
N LEU A 200 6.24 -8.47 -4.73
CA LEU A 200 6.78 -8.98 -3.46
C LEU A 200 6.29 -8.24 -2.23
N ALA A 201 5.73 -7.03 -2.37
CA ALA A 201 5.11 -6.31 -1.27
C ALA A 201 3.67 -6.78 -1.05
N ARG A 202 2.90 -6.95 -2.13
CA ARG A 202 1.48 -7.32 -2.10
C ARG A 202 1.03 -7.99 -3.40
N SER A 203 0.09 -8.94 -3.28
CA SER A 203 -0.58 -9.61 -4.41
C SER A 203 -1.30 -8.65 -5.36
N ASN A 204 -1.84 -7.54 -4.84
CA ASN A 204 -2.58 -6.54 -5.63
C ASN A 204 -1.73 -5.87 -6.74
N SER A 205 -0.40 -5.96 -6.67
CA SER A 205 0.49 -5.47 -7.72
C SER A 205 0.27 -6.16 -9.08
N LEU A 206 -0.35 -7.35 -9.11
CA LEU A 206 -0.68 -8.03 -10.36
C LEU A 206 -1.54 -7.15 -11.28
N MET A 207 -2.38 -6.27 -10.72
CA MET A 207 -3.17 -5.31 -11.49
C MET A 207 -2.30 -4.28 -12.22
N ASN A 208 -1.04 -4.08 -11.83
CA ASN A 208 -0.11 -3.19 -12.53
C ASN A 208 0.26 -3.70 -13.94
N ILE A 209 0.06 -4.99 -14.23
CA ILE A 209 0.20 -5.55 -15.59
C ILE A 209 -0.74 -4.86 -16.58
N LEU A 210 -1.89 -4.36 -16.11
CA LEU A 210 -2.83 -3.58 -16.92
C LEU A 210 -2.18 -2.30 -17.48
N PHE A 211 -1.28 -1.65 -16.73
CA PHE A 211 -0.54 -0.50 -17.25
C PHE A 211 0.43 -0.92 -18.36
N LEU A 212 1.17 -2.02 -18.16
CA LEU A 212 2.08 -2.55 -19.19
C LEU A 212 1.31 -2.89 -20.47
N PHE A 213 0.14 -3.51 -20.33
CA PHE A 213 -0.76 -3.82 -21.44
C PHE A 213 -1.17 -2.54 -22.19
N TYR A 214 -1.71 -1.56 -21.47
CA TYR A 214 -2.16 -0.31 -22.08
C TYR A 214 -1.05 0.42 -22.84
N PHE A 215 0.14 0.56 -22.24
CA PHE A 215 1.24 1.28 -22.88
C PHE A 215 1.90 0.49 -24.02
N SER A 216 1.91 -0.84 -23.97
CA SER A 216 2.37 -1.66 -25.11
C SER A 216 1.43 -1.55 -26.32
N PHE A 217 0.14 -1.38 -26.09
CA PHE A 217 -0.89 -1.33 -27.14
C PHE A 217 -1.54 0.06 -27.29
N GLU A 218 -0.88 1.14 -26.85
CA GLU A 218 -1.44 2.49 -26.82
C GLU A 218 -1.92 2.97 -28.21
N ASN A 219 -1.25 2.56 -29.28
CA ASN A 219 -1.64 2.88 -30.67
C ASN A 219 -3.03 2.30 -31.03
N VAL A 220 -3.36 1.11 -30.52
CA VAL A 220 -4.65 0.46 -30.75
C VAL A 220 -5.75 1.24 -30.03
N PHE A 221 -5.52 1.57 -28.75
CA PHE A 221 -6.47 2.35 -27.95
C PHE A 221 -6.64 3.77 -28.47
N ALA A 222 -5.56 4.41 -28.94
CA ALA A 222 -5.62 5.75 -29.51
C ALA A 222 -6.54 5.82 -30.73
N ASN A 223 -6.56 4.78 -31.56
CA ASN A 223 -7.38 4.69 -32.76
C ASN A 223 -8.86 4.41 -32.42
N ILE A 224 -9.12 3.54 -31.45
CA ILE A 224 -10.48 3.26 -30.93
C ILE A 224 -11.08 4.51 -30.28
N LEU A 225 -10.28 5.28 -29.53
CA LEU A 225 -10.74 6.53 -28.91
C LEU A 225 -10.89 7.67 -29.92
N SER A 226 -10.19 7.64 -31.06
CA SER A 226 -10.29 8.68 -32.10
C SER A 226 -11.39 8.42 -33.12
N SER A 227 -11.84 7.17 -33.28
CA SER A 227 -13.03 6.87 -34.08
C SER A 227 -14.24 7.42 -33.35
N HIS A 228 -14.76 8.56 -33.83
CA HIS A 228 -16.02 9.14 -33.42
C HIS A 228 -17.08 8.04 -33.26
N PHE A 229 -17.50 7.81 -32.02
CA PHE A 229 -18.43 6.73 -31.65
C PHE A 229 -19.83 6.87 -32.28
N TRP A 230 -20.11 7.83 -33.18
CA TRP A 230 -21.47 8.11 -33.66
C TRP A 230 -21.63 8.76 -35.06
N VAL A 231 -20.66 8.76 -35.97
CA VAL A 231 -20.93 9.19 -37.38
C VAL A 231 -20.10 8.41 -38.40
N GLY A 232 -20.76 7.52 -39.14
CA GLY A 232 -20.47 7.19 -40.55
C GLY A 232 -19.12 6.55 -40.91
N ASN A 233 -19.17 5.27 -41.30
CA ASN A 233 -18.17 4.54 -42.08
C ASN A 233 -16.76 4.44 -41.49
N VAL A 234 -16.62 3.60 -40.46
CA VAL A 234 -15.32 3.07 -40.03
C VAL A 234 -14.85 2.06 -41.08
N LYS A 235 -13.83 2.40 -41.87
CA LYS A 235 -13.10 1.40 -42.65
C LYS A 235 -12.49 0.40 -41.66
N PRO A 236 -12.73 -0.92 -41.78
CA PRO A 236 -12.08 -1.91 -40.93
C PRO A 236 -10.58 -1.88 -41.26
N PHE A 237 -9.80 -1.22 -40.43
CA PHE A 237 -8.35 -1.25 -40.54
C PHE A 237 -7.87 -2.55 -39.87
N PRO A 238 -7.13 -3.42 -40.58
CA PRO A 238 -6.66 -4.67 -39.99
C PRO A 238 -5.79 -4.35 -38.79
N MET A 239 -6.22 -4.80 -37.62
CA MET A 239 -5.51 -4.64 -36.36
C MET A 239 -4.26 -5.51 -36.39
N THR A 240 -3.20 -5.03 -37.04
CA THR A 240 -1.91 -5.74 -37.09
C THR A 240 -1.21 -5.54 -35.75
N ILE A 241 -1.52 -6.41 -34.80
CA ILE A 241 -0.72 -6.52 -33.58
C ILE A 241 0.68 -6.95 -33.99
N SER A 242 1.66 -6.07 -33.78
CA SER A 242 3.06 -6.44 -33.97
C SER A 242 3.45 -7.52 -32.98
N TRP A 243 3.82 -8.71 -33.48
CA TRP A 243 4.34 -9.81 -32.67
C TRP A 243 5.48 -9.38 -31.74
N LYS A 244 6.29 -8.39 -32.15
CA LYS A 244 7.35 -7.80 -31.31
C LYS A 244 6.79 -7.11 -30.06
N LYS A 245 5.69 -6.37 -30.18
CA LYS A 245 5.03 -5.70 -29.04
C LYS A 245 4.37 -6.72 -28.11
N LEU A 246 3.75 -7.75 -28.66
CA LEU A 246 3.16 -8.84 -27.89
C LEU A 246 4.23 -9.62 -27.10
N PHE A 247 5.31 -10.03 -27.77
CA PHE A 247 6.43 -10.71 -27.12
C PHE A 247 7.06 -9.85 -26.02
N SER A 248 7.28 -8.56 -26.28
CA SER A 248 7.75 -7.62 -25.27
C SER A 248 6.79 -7.52 -24.08
N PHE A 249 5.49 -7.41 -24.30
CA PHE A 249 4.49 -7.40 -23.23
C PHE A 249 4.52 -8.69 -22.39
N ILE A 250 4.61 -9.86 -23.02
CA ILE A 250 4.68 -11.15 -22.34
C ILE A 250 5.95 -11.22 -21.46
N LEU A 251 7.10 -10.81 -22.00
CA LEU A 251 8.37 -10.81 -21.26
C LEU A 251 8.30 -9.89 -20.02
N HIS A 252 7.80 -8.66 -20.18
CA HIS A 252 7.67 -7.74 -19.05
C HIS A 252 6.63 -8.21 -18.03
N SER A 253 5.54 -8.86 -18.47
CA SER A 253 4.55 -9.45 -17.57
C SER A 253 5.14 -10.63 -16.79
N ALA A 254 5.98 -11.45 -17.43
CA ALA A 254 6.69 -12.53 -16.76
C ALA A 254 7.65 -12.01 -15.67
N ILE A 255 8.31 -10.86 -15.89
CA ILE A 255 9.13 -10.19 -14.87
C ILE A 255 8.29 -9.82 -13.64
N VAL A 256 7.07 -9.31 -13.83
CA VAL A 256 6.16 -8.94 -12.72
C VAL A 256 5.67 -10.17 -11.94
N LEU A 257 5.41 -11.28 -12.64
CA LEU A 257 4.89 -12.53 -12.08
C LEU A 257 5.97 -13.37 -11.38
N ALA A 258 7.21 -13.32 -11.85
CA ALA A 258 8.30 -14.17 -11.37
C ALA A 258 8.51 -14.14 -9.85
N PRO A 259 8.51 -12.98 -9.15
CA PRO A 259 8.73 -12.97 -7.70
C PRO A 259 7.62 -13.63 -6.90
N ILE A 260 6.35 -13.51 -7.33
CA ILE A 260 5.22 -14.19 -6.68
C ILE A 260 5.32 -15.69 -6.91
N ALA A 261 5.69 -16.12 -8.13
CA ALA A 261 5.89 -17.54 -8.42
C ALA A 261 7.02 -18.13 -7.56
N LEU A 262 8.15 -17.44 -7.46
CA LEU A 262 9.28 -17.85 -6.60
C LEU A 262 8.88 -17.89 -5.13
N TYR A 263 8.12 -16.90 -4.66
CA TYR A 263 7.58 -16.89 -3.30
C TYR A 263 6.64 -18.09 -3.06
N GLN A 264 5.74 -18.39 -3.99
CA GLN A 264 4.84 -19.53 -3.88
C GLN A 264 5.61 -20.86 -3.82
N LEU A 265 6.64 -21.02 -4.65
CA LEU A 265 7.52 -22.20 -4.62
C LEU A 265 8.26 -22.31 -3.28
N TYR A 266 8.77 -21.19 -2.77
CA TYR A 266 9.42 -21.15 -1.46
C TYR A 266 8.47 -21.57 -0.32
N ILE A 267 7.24 -21.06 -0.30
CA ILE A 267 6.23 -21.44 0.71
C ILE A 267 5.85 -22.91 0.57
N PHE A 268 5.63 -23.39 -0.66
CA PHE A 268 5.35 -24.80 -0.91
C PHE A 268 6.47 -25.71 -0.42
N ALA A 269 7.73 -25.38 -0.74
CA ALA A 269 8.88 -26.13 -0.24
C ALA A 269 8.96 -26.10 1.29
N THR A 270 8.71 -24.94 1.92
CA THR A 270 8.82 -24.75 3.37
C THR A 270 7.74 -25.49 4.18
N PHE A 271 6.51 -25.54 3.67
CA PHE A 271 5.37 -26.11 4.39
C PHE A 271 5.03 -27.53 3.97
N CYS A 272 5.24 -27.89 2.69
CA CYS A 272 4.76 -29.15 2.12
C CYS A 272 5.86 -30.18 1.86
N GLN A 273 7.14 -29.79 1.69
CA GLN A 273 8.22 -30.71 1.30
C GLN A 273 9.35 -30.84 2.32
N ASN A 274 9.95 -29.73 2.73
CA ASN A 274 11.16 -29.69 3.55
C ASN A 274 10.85 -29.85 5.04
N CYS A 275 10.29 -31.00 5.38
CA CYS A 275 9.89 -31.29 6.74
C CYS A 275 10.99 -31.98 7.53
N PRO A 276 11.50 -31.35 8.61
CA PRO A 276 12.54 -31.97 9.41
C PRO A 276 12.01 -33.28 10.01
N LEU A 277 12.82 -34.34 9.87
CA LEU A 277 12.50 -35.72 10.27
C LEU A 277 12.37 -35.87 11.79
N ALA A 278 12.93 -34.94 12.58
CA ALA A 278 12.91 -34.98 14.04
C ALA A 278 12.09 -33.83 14.64
N ALA A 279 11.24 -34.14 15.62
CA ALA A 279 10.53 -33.15 16.44
C ALA A 279 11.49 -32.26 17.25
N ALA A 280 12.72 -32.72 17.50
CA ALA A 280 13.76 -32.02 18.28
C ALA A 280 14.27 -30.72 17.63
N GLU A 281 14.09 -30.54 16.31
CA GLU A 281 14.45 -29.29 15.61
C GLU A 281 13.33 -28.23 15.67
N ARG A 282 12.16 -28.57 16.23
CA ARG A 282 11.03 -27.64 16.37
C ARG A 282 11.07 -27.02 17.78
N PRO A 283 11.19 -25.69 17.91
CA PRO A 283 11.18 -25.06 19.22
C PRO A 283 9.85 -25.31 19.93
N ALA A 284 9.87 -25.99 21.09
CA ALA A 284 8.67 -26.40 21.81
C ALA A 284 7.70 -25.23 22.09
N TYR A 285 8.23 -24.07 22.46
CA TYR A 285 7.42 -22.88 22.74
C TYR A 285 6.60 -22.40 21.54
N LEU A 286 7.09 -22.56 20.30
CA LEU A 286 6.34 -22.19 19.09
C LEU A 286 5.21 -23.18 18.81
N LEU A 287 5.42 -24.45 19.10
CA LEU A 287 4.39 -25.48 18.98
C LEU A 287 3.29 -25.28 20.03
N ASP A 288 3.68 -24.95 21.26
CA ASP A 288 2.71 -24.65 22.32
C ASP A 288 1.91 -23.39 22.00
N TYR A 289 2.56 -22.35 21.48
CA TYR A 289 1.89 -21.14 21.00
C TYR A 289 0.92 -21.46 19.84
N ALA A 290 1.34 -22.27 18.87
CA ALA A 290 0.48 -22.70 17.76
C ALA A 290 -0.78 -23.40 18.27
N LYS A 291 -0.64 -24.33 19.22
CA LYS A 291 -1.76 -25.06 19.83
C LYS A 291 -2.70 -24.14 20.60
N GLN A 292 -2.16 -23.22 21.40
CA GLN A 292 -2.96 -22.28 22.19
C GLN A 292 -3.79 -21.34 21.30
N ARG A 293 -3.23 -20.92 20.16
CA ARG A 293 -3.90 -20.00 19.22
C ARG A 293 -4.66 -20.70 18.10
N GLY A 294 -4.62 -22.02 18.02
CA GLY A 294 -5.22 -22.79 16.92
C GLY A 294 -4.59 -22.52 15.55
N TYR A 295 -3.30 -22.20 15.50
CA TYR A 295 -2.57 -21.99 14.25
C TYR A 295 -1.91 -23.27 13.77
N THR A 296 -1.93 -23.48 12.45
CA THR A 296 -1.20 -24.59 11.82
C THR A 296 0.30 -24.26 11.76
N TYR A 297 1.14 -25.12 12.34
CA TYR A 297 2.59 -24.99 12.22
C TYR A 297 3.08 -25.58 10.89
N LYS A 298 4.20 -25.08 10.35
CA LYS A 298 4.81 -25.65 9.14
C LYS A 298 5.03 -27.16 9.29
N CYS A 299 4.81 -27.91 8.21
CA CYS A 299 4.92 -29.36 8.17
C CYS A 299 3.87 -30.18 8.93
N GLU A 300 2.76 -29.56 9.35
CA GLU A 300 1.55 -30.28 9.77
C GLU A 300 0.67 -30.59 8.54
N LEU A 301 1.14 -31.50 7.68
CA LEU A 301 0.53 -31.80 6.36
C LEU A 301 -0.95 -32.18 6.43
N ASP A 302 -1.39 -32.77 7.54
CA ASP A 302 -2.79 -33.15 7.75
C ASP A 302 -3.71 -31.93 7.82
N ASN A 303 -3.23 -30.85 8.43
CA ASN A 303 -3.93 -29.58 8.59
C ASN A 303 -3.77 -28.68 7.35
N LEU A 304 -2.70 -28.85 6.57
CA LEU A 304 -2.38 -28.05 5.38
C LEU A 304 -3.12 -28.53 4.12
N GLN A 305 -4.43 -28.25 4.04
CA GLN A 305 -5.30 -28.72 2.95
C GLN A 305 -4.84 -28.28 1.54
N TRP A 306 -4.21 -27.10 1.43
CA TRP A 306 -3.74 -26.60 0.14
C TRP A 306 -2.50 -27.33 -0.38
N CYS A 307 -1.70 -27.99 0.47
CA CYS A 307 -0.60 -28.85 0.02
C CYS A 307 -1.09 -30.08 -0.74
N LYS A 308 -2.33 -30.53 -0.48
CA LYS A 308 -2.94 -31.73 -1.09
C LYS A 308 -3.59 -31.45 -2.45
N LYS A 309 -3.70 -30.19 -2.87
CA LYS A 309 -4.31 -29.80 -4.15
C LYS A 309 -3.32 -29.96 -5.31
N PRO A 310 -3.80 -30.29 -6.53
CA PRO A 310 -2.93 -30.42 -7.71
C PRO A 310 -2.19 -29.13 -8.05
N LEU A 311 -2.82 -27.98 -7.77
CA LEU A 311 -2.16 -26.68 -7.78
C LEU A 311 -2.18 -26.11 -6.35
N PRO A 312 -1.07 -26.23 -5.61
CA PRO A 312 -1.01 -25.85 -4.20
C PRO A 312 -0.84 -24.33 -4.06
N VAL A 313 -1.92 -23.57 -4.28
CA VAL A 313 -1.98 -22.12 -4.07
C VAL A 313 -2.29 -21.82 -2.61
N SER A 314 -1.27 -21.41 -1.87
CA SER A 314 -1.39 -21.14 -0.43
C SER A 314 -2.15 -19.85 -0.15
N TYR A 315 -1.84 -18.75 -0.84
CA TYR A 315 -2.42 -17.43 -0.54
C TYR A 315 -3.96 -17.44 -0.47
N SER A 316 -4.64 -17.93 -1.49
CA SER A 316 -6.11 -17.97 -1.52
C SER A 316 -6.71 -18.91 -0.48
N ALA A 317 -6.03 -20.02 -0.17
CA ALA A 317 -6.49 -20.96 0.85
C ALA A 317 -6.38 -20.37 2.26
N VAL A 318 -5.24 -19.74 2.57
CA VAL A 318 -4.98 -19.10 3.87
C VAL A 318 -5.91 -17.88 4.06
N GLN A 319 -6.10 -17.06 3.02
CA GLN A 319 -7.04 -15.93 3.04
C GLN A 319 -8.49 -16.38 3.32
N SER A 320 -8.94 -17.48 2.70
CA SER A 320 -10.27 -18.04 2.97
C SER A 320 -10.39 -18.68 4.35
N TYR A 321 -9.34 -19.30 4.89
CA TYR A 321 -9.42 -20.03 6.15
C TYR A 321 -9.36 -19.10 7.37
N TYR A 322 -8.42 -18.15 7.39
CA TYR A 322 -8.21 -17.29 8.57
C TYR A 322 -9.02 -15.99 8.54
N TRP A 323 -9.42 -15.49 7.36
CA TRP A 323 -10.09 -14.18 7.23
C TRP A 323 -11.42 -14.24 6.46
N ASP A 324 -11.91 -15.45 6.13
CA ASP A 324 -13.13 -15.70 5.36
C ASP A 324 -13.24 -14.87 4.05
N VAL A 325 -12.09 -14.64 3.41
CA VAL A 325 -12.03 -13.89 2.15
C VAL A 325 -12.57 -14.75 1.01
N GLY A 326 -13.49 -14.19 0.23
CA GLY A 326 -14.11 -14.86 -0.91
C GLY A 326 -15.20 -14.02 -1.56
N PHE A 327 -15.74 -14.52 -2.67
CA PHE A 327 -16.80 -13.81 -3.41
C PHE A 327 -18.01 -13.54 -2.52
N LEU A 328 -18.28 -12.26 -2.26
CA LEU A 328 -19.39 -11.72 -1.45
C LEU A 328 -19.50 -12.26 -0.01
N ARG A 329 -18.48 -12.94 0.52
CA ARG A 329 -18.52 -13.53 1.88
C ARG A 329 -18.57 -12.48 2.99
N TYR A 330 -17.99 -11.31 2.74
CA TYR A 330 -17.92 -10.22 3.72
C TYR A 330 -19.27 -9.49 3.94
N TYR A 331 -20.28 -9.73 3.09
CA TYR A 331 -21.55 -8.99 3.13
C TYR A 331 -22.45 -9.48 4.26
N GLN A 332 -22.25 -8.90 5.44
CA GLN A 332 -23.01 -9.20 6.65
C GLN A 332 -23.54 -7.91 7.28
N TRP A 333 -24.72 -7.98 7.89
CA TRP A 333 -25.35 -6.82 8.56
C TRP A 333 -24.45 -6.17 9.62
N ARG A 334 -23.66 -6.97 10.34
CA ARG A 334 -22.72 -6.49 11.36
C ARG A 334 -21.56 -5.66 10.78
N LYS A 335 -21.28 -5.77 9.47
CA LYS A 335 -20.16 -5.10 8.79
C LYS A 335 -20.56 -3.79 8.10
N ILE A 336 -21.81 -3.35 8.21
CA ILE A 336 -22.29 -2.07 7.66
C ILE A 336 -21.38 -0.88 8.01
N PRO A 337 -20.86 -0.72 9.24
CA PRO A 337 -19.94 0.36 9.55
C PRO A 337 -18.70 0.41 8.64
N CYS A 338 -18.13 -0.74 8.28
CA CYS A 338 -16.98 -0.82 7.37
C CYS A 338 -17.34 -0.36 5.95
N PHE A 339 -18.55 -0.65 5.47
CA PHE A 339 -19.04 -0.14 4.19
C PHE A 339 -19.23 1.38 4.23
N ILE A 340 -19.71 1.94 5.35
CA ILE A 340 -19.85 3.39 5.50
C ILE A 340 -18.49 4.10 5.39
N LEU A 341 -17.43 3.50 5.95
CA LEU A 341 -16.08 4.07 5.92
C LEU A 341 -15.48 4.21 4.51
N ILE A 342 -15.87 3.35 3.55
CA ILE A 342 -15.36 3.40 2.17
C ILE A 342 -16.18 4.35 1.27
N ILE A 343 -17.43 4.69 1.63
CA ILE A 343 -18.33 5.52 0.81
C ILE A 343 -17.66 6.82 0.32
N PRO A 344 -16.94 7.61 1.14
CA PRO A 344 -16.30 8.84 0.67
C PRO A 344 -15.32 8.61 -0.49
N VAL A 345 -14.58 7.49 -0.48
CA VAL A 345 -13.66 7.11 -1.55
C VAL A 345 -14.42 6.72 -2.81
N LEU A 346 -15.51 5.94 -2.67
CA LEU A 346 -16.37 5.58 -3.81
C LEU A 346 -17.03 6.80 -4.45
N ILE A 347 -17.47 7.77 -3.65
CA ILE A 347 -18.01 9.05 -4.14
C ILE A 347 -16.94 9.84 -4.90
N LEU A 348 -15.71 9.89 -4.37
CA LEU A 348 -14.58 10.55 -5.03
C LEU A 348 -14.29 9.89 -6.39
N LEU A 349 -14.27 8.56 -6.44
CA LEU A 349 -14.10 7.78 -7.66
C LEU A 349 -15.21 8.05 -8.68
N TYR A 350 -16.47 7.95 -8.26
CA TYR A 350 -17.63 8.17 -9.13
C TYR A 350 -17.61 9.57 -9.76
N LYS A 351 -17.40 10.62 -8.95
CA LYS A 351 -17.29 11.99 -9.47
C LYS A 351 -16.13 12.15 -10.44
N SER A 352 -15.01 11.49 -10.17
CA SER A 352 -13.84 11.52 -11.03
C SER A 352 -14.12 10.90 -12.40
N MET A 353 -14.88 9.79 -12.45
CA MET A 353 -15.29 9.16 -13.71
C MET A 353 -16.22 10.06 -14.50
N TYR A 354 -17.22 10.63 -13.84
CA TYR A 354 -18.20 11.51 -14.48
C TYR A 354 -17.53 12.76 -15.10
N CYS A 355 -16.65 13.42 -14.36
CA CYS A 355 -15.92 14.59 -14.87
C CYS A 355 -14.91 14.23 -15.98
N ASN A 356 -14.24 13.07 -15.89
CA ASN A 356 -13.32 12.62 -16.93
C ASN A 356 -14.05 12.25 -18.24
N ALA A 357 -15.28 11.75 -18.17
CA ALA A 357 -16.08 11.39 -19.34
C ALA A 357 -16.51 12.61 -20.18
N GLN A 358 -16.75 13.77 -19.54
CA GLN A 358 -17.29 14.96 -20.21
C GLN A 358 -16.27 15.75 -21.03
N HIS A 359 -14.98 15.48 -20.88
CA HIS A 359 -13.95 16.22 -21.58
C HIS A 359 -12.95 15.21 -22.17
N PHE A 360 -12.57 15.33 -23.46
CA PHE A 360 -11.67 14.37 -24.16
C PHE A 360 -10.45 15.11 -24.74
N ALA A 361 -9.29 15.07 -24.09
CA ALA A 361 -8.03 15.69 -24.57
C ALA A 361 -6.84 14.78 -24.22
N PHE A 362 -5.66 14.99 -24.81
CA PHE A 362 -4.49 14.09 -24.68
C PHE A 362 -4.08 13.77 -23.22
N TYR A 363 -4.03 14.77 -22.33
CA TYR A 363 -3.81 14.58 -20.87
C TYR A 363 -4.84 13.64 -20.22
N LYS A 364 -6.02 13.52 -20.83
CA LYS A 364 -7.10 12.66 -20.35
C LYS A 364 -6.89 11.21 -20.77
N LYS A 365 -6.18 10.92 -21.88
CA LYS A 365 -5.86 9.55 -22.30
C LYS A 365 -5.06 8.80 -21.24
N VAL A 366 -4.04 9.42 -20.66
CA VAL A 366 -3.28 8.83 -19.55
C VAL A 366 -4.18 8.67 -18.31
N LYS A 367 -5.01 9.67 -17.98
CA LYS A 367 -5.95 9.55 -16.85
C LYS A 367 -6.97 8.41 -17.01
N TRP A 368 -7.34 8.03 -18.23
CA TRP A 368 -8.26 6.92 -18.49
C TRP A 368 -7.71 5.58 -18.00
N ILE A 369 -6.43 5.26 -18.25
CA ILE A 369 -5.89 3.98 -17.77
C ILE A 369 -5.83 3.92 -16.24
N PHE A 370 -5.48 5.02 -15.57
CA PHE A 370 -5.54 5.11 -14.11
C PHE A 370 -6.97 4.97 -13.56
N SER A 371 -7.94 5.53 -14.29
CA SER A 371 -9.36 5.43 -13.99
C SER A 371 -9.84 3.97 -14.09
N ILE A 372 -9.51 3.28 -15.18
CA ILE A 372 -9.86 1.88 -15.39
C ILE A 372 -9.20 1.02 -14.31
N HIS A 373 -7.90 1.20 -14.07
CA HIS A 373 -7.17 0.44 -13.06
C HIS A 373 -7.80 0.56 -11.67
N ILE A 374 -8.12 1.78 -11.22
CA ILE A 374 -8.68 1.98 -9.88
C ILE A 374 -10.13 1.49 -9.79
N VAL A 375 -10.92 1.57 -10.86
CA VAL A 375 -12.28 1.01 -10.90
C VAL A 375 -12.24 -0.51 -10.86
N CYS A 376 -11.38 -1.15 -11.66
CA CYS A 376 -11.17 -2.60 -11.62
C CYS A 376 -10.76 -3.06 -10.22
N LEU A 377 -9.80 -2.36 -9.59
CA LEU A 377 -9.34 -2.68 -8.24
C LEU A 377 -10.46 -2.47 -7.20
N SER A 378 -11.29 -1.44 -7.36
CA SER A 378 -12.42 -1.16 -6.46
C SER A 378 -13.51 -2.24 -6.58
N ILE A 379 -13.88 -2.62 -7.80
CA ILE A 379 -14.87 -3.68 -8.04
C ILE A 379 -14.35 -5.00 -7.50
N PHE A 380 -13.10 -5.35 -7.81
CA PHE A 380 -12.48 -6.57 -7.30
C PHE A 380 -12.44 -6.58 -5.77
N GLY A 381 -12.04 -5.46 -5.14
CA GLY A 381 -12.03 -5.33 -3.69
C GLY A 381 -13.41 -5.45 -3.06
N LEU A 382 -14.44 -4.83 -3.63
CA LEU A 382 -15.82 -4.93 -3.14
C LEU A 382 -16.39 -6.35 -3.28
N LEU A 383 -15.97 -7.11 -4.29
CA LEU A 383 -16.50 -8.45 -4.53
C LEU A 383 -15.77 -9.53 -3.74
N PHE A 384 -14.45 -9.39 -3.54
CA PHE A 384 -13.62 -10.49 -3.04
C PHE A 384 -12.89 -10.19 -1.73
N PHE A 385 -12.71 -8.93 -1.32
CA PHE A 385 -11.94 -8.57 -0.14
C PHE A 385 -12.82 -8.15 1.02
N ASN A 386 -12.23 -8.15 2.22
CA ASN A 386 -12.81 -7.48 3.37
C ASN A 386 -12.81 -5.97 3.09
N VAL A 387 -13.98 -5.34 3.14
CA VAL A 387 -14.15 -3.95 2.66
C VAL A 387 -13.40 -2.94 3.54
N GLU A 388 -13.10 -3.28 4.78
CA GLU A 388 -12.27 -2.50 5.70
C GLU A 388 -10.91 -2.11 5.08
N ILE A 389 -10.22 -3.05 4.43
CA ILE A 389 -8.88 -2.79 3.87
C ILE A 389 -8.91 -2.00 2.55
N LEU A 390 -10.10 -1.76 1.97
CA LEU A 390 -10.24 -1.22 0.63
C LEU A 390 -9.73 0.23 0.55
N THR A 391 -9.99 1.07 1.57
CA THR A 391 -9.54 2.47 1.58
C THR A 391 -8.01 2.54 1.52
N ARG A 392 -7.33 1.86 2.45
CA ARG A 392 -5.86 1.87 2.52
C ARG A 392 -5.22 1.27 1.26
N MET A 393 -5.86 0.26 0.67
CA MET A 393 -5.41 -0.37 -0.56
C MET A 393 -5.50 0.57 -1.77
N LEU A 394 -6.62 1.28 -1.97
CA LEU A 394 -6.80 2.15 -3.12
C LEU A 394 -5.83 3.35 -3.10
N PHE A 395 -5.60 3.93 -1.92
CA PHE A 395 -4.68 5.05 -1.72
C PHE A 395 -3.20 4.67 -1.87
N SER A 396 -2.83 3.42 -1.61
CA SER A 396 -1.46 2.92 -1.83
C SER A 396 -1.25 2.40 -3.27
N ALA A 397 -2.30 1.90 -3.93
CA ALA A 397 -2.21 1.31 -5.26
C ALA A 397 -2.21 2.32 -6.42
N SER A 398 -2.75 3.53 -6.22
CA SER A 398 -2.94 4.45 -7.35
C SER A 398 -2.75 5.92 -6.96
N PRO A 399 -1.95 6.68 -7.72
CA PRO A 399 -1.80 8.13 -7.52
C PRO A 399 -3.07 8.91 -7.93
N PHE A 400 -4.01 8.25 -8.61
CA PHE A 400 -5.21 8.86 -9.17
C PHE A 400 -6.09 9.54 -8.13
N LEU A 401 -6.26 8.95 -6.95
CA LEU A 401 -7.08 9.55 -5.89
C LEU A 401 -6.50 10.88 -5.41
N TYR A 402 -5.17 10.96 -5.28
CA TYR A 402 -4.49 12.21 -4.90
C TYR A 402 -4.64 13.26 -5.99
N TRP A 403 -4.51 12.89 -7.26
CA TRP A 403 -4.74 13.82 -8.37
C TRP A 403 -6.16 14.35 -8.38
N GLN A 404 -7.15 13.48 -8.18
CA GLN A 404 -8.56 13.91 -8.22
C GLN A 404 -8.92 14.77 -7.02
N ALA A 405 -8.45 14.41 -5.82
CA ALA A 405 -8.61 15.25 -4.65
C ALA A 405 -7.94 16.62 -4.86
N ALA A 406 -6.72 16.64 -5.41
CA ALA A 406 -6.00 17.87 -5.70
C ALA A 406 -6.72 18.72 -6.78
N LEU A 407 -7.25 18.11 -7.84
CA LEU A 407 -7.98 18.81 -8.90
C LEU A 407 -9.29 19.40 -8.38
N ILE A 408 -10.06 18.64 -7.59
CA ILE A 408 -11.30 19.15 -6.98
C ILE A 408 -10.99 20.37 -6.13
N MET A 409 -9.92 20.32 -5.34
CA MET A 409 -9.50 21.46 -4.53
C MET A 409 -8.96 22.61 -5.42
N ALA A 410 -8.21 22.30 -6.48
CA ALA A 410 -7.59 23.26 -7.40
C ALA A 410 -8.60 24.03 -8.27
N ASP A 411 -9.59 23.34 -8.84
CA ASP A 411 -10.62 23.92 -9.71
C ASP A 411 -11.43 24.99 -8.98
N ASN A 412 -11.58 24.85 -7.67
CA ASN A 412 -12.26 25.82 -6.82
C ASN A 412 -11.47 27.14 -6.64
N PHE A 413 -10.17 27.14 -6.94
CA PHE A 413 -9.34 28.35 -6.88
C PHE A 413 -9.38 29.18 -8.17
N SER A 414 -9.80 28.60 -9.30
CA SER A 414 -9.93 29.34 -10.56
C SER A 414 -11.10 30.32 -10.58
N LYS A 415 -12.11 30.11 -9.72
CA LYS A 415 -13.30 30.96 -9.59
C LYS A 415 -13.13 32.10 -8.57
N VAL A 416 -12.08 32.07 -7.75
CA VAL A 416 -11.78 33.11 -6.76
C VAL A 416 -10.69 34.01 -7.35
N SER A 417 -11.11 35.20 -7.79
CA SER A 417 -10.31 36.38 -8.17
C SER A 417 -8.78 36.26 -8.11
N SER A 418 -8.16 36.60 -9.23
CA SER A 418 -6.75 36.63 -9.65
C SER A 418 -5.70 37.31 -8.75
N ARG A 419 -5.90 37.50 -7.43
CA ARG A 419 -4.98 38.29 -6.59
C ARG A 419 -4.35 37.64 -5.36
N LYS A 420 -4.63 36.38 -5.03
CA LYS A 420 -3.81 35.64 -4.05
C LYS A 420 -3.32 34.33 -4.65
N ARG A 421 -2.17 34.37 -5.31
CA ARG A 421 -1.43 33.15 -5.69
C ARG A 421 -1.21 32.36 -4.40
N MET A 422 -1.92 31.25 -4.25
CA MET A 422 -1.76 30.41 -3.08
C MET A 422 -0.37 29.79 -3.12
N HIS A 423 0.34 30.06 -2.06
CA HIS A 423 1.77 29.96 -1.98
C HIS A 423 2.02 29.13 -0.71
N PHE A 424 2.05 27.80 -0.88
CA PHE A 424 2.42 26.84 0.17
C PHE A 424 3.88 27.08 0.56
N TYR A 425 4.10 28.08 1.42
CA TYR A 425 5.34 28.43 2.08
C TYR A 425 5.17 28.33 3.60
N GLY A 426 4.20 27.54 4.08
CA GLY A 426 4.07 27.26 5.49
C GLY A 426 5.40 26.79 6.05
N THR A 427 5.79 27.32 7.22
CA THR A 427 6.97 26.84 7.92
C THR A 427 6.72 25.41 8.40
N PHE A 428 5.47 25.12 8.76
CA PHE A 428 4.98 23.80 9.16
C PHE A 428 3.83 23.31 8.27
N ILE A 429 3.68 21.99 8.17
CA ILE A 429 2.59 21.33 7.44
C ILE A 429 1.20 21.80 7.91
N VAL A 430 1.06 22.12 9.19
CA VAL A 430 -0.19 22.65 9.77
C VAL A 430 -0.55 24.01 9.16
N ASP A 431 0.44 24.85 8.86
CA ASP A 431 0.21 26.15 8.21
C ASP A 431 -0.33 25.95 6.79
N ASP A 432 0.26 25.02 6.04
CA ASP A 432 -0.17 24.67 4.68
C ASP A 432 -1.60 24.10 4.69
N LEU A 433 -1.96 23.27 5.67
CA LEU A 433 -3.32 22.76 5.86
C LEU A 433 -4.32 23.87 6.23
N CYS A 434 -3.92 24.80 7.10
CA CYS A 434 -4.75 25.95 7.48
C CYS A 434 -5.00 26.87 6.28
N GLN A 435 -3.98 27.13 5.47
CA GLN A 435 -4.09 27.91 4.25
C GLN A 435 -5.01 27.21 3.23
N LEU A 436 -4.83 25.90 3.05
CA LEU A 436 -5.67 25.09 2.18
C LEU A 436 -7.15 25.13 2.62
N TRP A 437 -7.41 25.02 3.91
CA TRP A 437 -8.77 25.11 4.48
C TRP A 437 -9.43 26.46 4.18
N LYS A 438 -8.71 27.56 4.43
CA LYS A 438 -9.20 28.93 4.20
C LYS A 438 -9.52 29.18 2.73
N ALA A 439 -8.65 28.71 1.83
CA ALA A 439 -8.82 28.88 0.39
C ALA A 439 -9.90 27.97 -0.19
N SER A 440 -10.17 26.82 0.41
CA SER A 440 -11.13 25.83 -0.10
C SER A 440 -12.57 26.29 0.05
N ASN A 441 -13.41 25.95 -0.93
CA ASN A 441 -14.87 26.06 -0.82
C ASN A 441 -15.45 24.91 0.03
N PHE A 442 -16.78 24.86 0.16
CA PHE A 442 -17.46 23.82 0.93
C PHE A 442 -17.06 22.38 0.54
N ARG A 443 -16.97 22.08 -0.76
CA ARG A 443 -16.59 20.74 -1.25
C ARG A 443 -15.14 20.40 -0.91
N GLY A 444 -14.22 21.35 -1.10
CA GLY A 444 -12.81 21.17 -0.73
C GLY A 444 -12.62 21.01 0.78
N ARG A 445 -13.35 21.79 1.60
CA ARG A 445 -13.32 21.67 3.07
C ARG A 445 -13.85 20.32 3.55
N LEU A 446 -14.94 19.83 2.95
CA LEU A 446 -15.49 18.50 3.29
C LEU A 446 -14.49 17.38 2.96
N LEU A 447 -13.80 17.47 1.82
CA LEU A 447 -12.77 16.51 1.45
C LEU A 447 -11.56 16.56 2.38
N LEU A 448 -11.09 17.77 2.72
CA LEU A 448 -9.98 17.94 3.65
C LEU A 448 -10.34 17.46 5.06
N LEU A 449 -11.57 17.73 5.51
CA LEU A 449 -12.09 17.21 6.77
C LEU A 449 -12.06 15.68 6.78
N TYR A 450 -12.54 15.03 5.71
CA TYR A 450 -12.48 13.58 5.58
C TYR A 450 -11.03 13.06 5.70
N PHE A 451 -10.07 13.66 4.98
CA PHE A 451 -8.65 13.27 5.04
C PHE A 451 -8.10 13.40 6.46
N LEU A 452 -8.28 14.56 7.10
CA LEU A 452 -7.75 14.84 8.44
C LEU A 452 -8.41 13.99 9.53
N THR A 453 -9.73 13.81 9.47
CA THR A 453 -10.46 12.99 10.43
C THR A 453 -10.02 11.54 10.34
N TYR A 454 -9.93 10.97 9.13
CA TYR A 454 -9.49 9.60 8.94
C TYR A 454 -8.02 9.41 9.34
N ASN A 455 -7.18 10.40 9.06
CA ASN A 455 -5.78 10.41 9.48
C ASN A 455 -5.64 10.37 11.00
N ILE A 456 -6.26 11.31 11.71
CA ILE A 456 -6.12 11.45 13.17
C ILE A 456 -6.80 10.28 13.90
N ILE A 457 -8.05 9.95 13.56
CA ILE A 457 -8.77 8.84 14.16
C ILE A 457 -8.06 7.52 13.87
N GLY A 458 -7.52 7.35 12.65
CA GLY A 458 -6.78 6.15 12.30
C GLY A 458 -5.51 5.96 13.10
N ILE A 459 -4.77 7.04 13.38
CA ILE A 459 -3.61 6.98 14.29
C ILE A 459 -4.09 6.60 15.70
N ILE A 460 -5.11 7.27 16.23
CA ILE A 460 -5.63 7.00 17.58
C ILE A 460 -6.05 5.53 17.74
N LEU A 461 -6.85 5.01 16.81
CA LEU A 461 -7.43 3.67 16.96
C LEU A 461 -6.40 2.57 16.69
N HIS A 462 -5.63 2.68 15.61
CA HIS A 462 -4.68 1.63 15.22
C HIS A 462 -3.61 1.39 16.29
N CYS A 463 -3.06 2.47 16.84
CA CYS A 463 -1.96 2.44 17.78
C CYS A 463 -2.32 1.81 19.13
N ASN A 464 -3.62 1.78 19.44
CA ASN A 464 -4.19 1.29 20.69
C ASN A 464 -4.99 -0.01 20.49
N PHE A 465 -4.71 -0.79 19.43
CA PHE A 465 -5.42 -2.05 19.11
C PHE A 465 -6.94 -1.92 18.92
N TYR A 466 -7.48 -0.73 18.69
CA TYR A 466 -8.90 -0.59 18.35
C TYR A 466 -9.12 -0.96 16.89
N PRO A 467 -10.25 -1.64 16.57
CA PRO A 467 -10.57 -2.00 15.20
C PRO A 467 -10.55 -0.76 14.30
N TRP A 468 -9.64 -0.77 13.34
CA TRP A 468 -9.49 0.27 12.32
C TRP A 468 -9.15 -0.38 10.99
N THR A 469 -9.62 0.26 9.93
CA THR A 469 -9.74 -0.21 8.54
C THR A 469 -8.63 -1.09 8.00
#